data_AF-A0A7Y3ASB9-F1
#
_entry.id   AF-A0A7Y3ASB9-F1
#
_cell.length_a   1.000
_cell.length_b   1.000
_cell.length_c   1.000
_cell.angle_alpha   90.00
_cell.angle_beta   90.00
_cell.angle_gamma   90.00
#
_symmetry.space_group_name_H-M   'P 1'
#
loop_
_entity.id
_entity.type
_entity.pdbx_description
1 polymer ?
#
loop_
_entity_poly.entity_id
_entity_poly.type
_entity_poly.pdbx_seq_one_letter_code
_entity_poly.pdbx_strand_id
1 'polypeptide(L)'
;MKPYLTLLLLFISSSLLCQQILLEEERAQVIDEILNERFELLLPELMDQSDLDMWILISREYNEDPVLRTMLPATWLNARRRTILLFYRDKTKNTIEKLAVARYNVGNNISSAWDKEKEPDQWQRLIQLIEERNPNKIGLNYSKDHNIADGLDKTDYEEFLQNLPRKYASRIVSAEQLAVRWIETRTEREMVIYNQLVSITHQIIAEAFSEKVITPGITTTTEVEWWMRQKVTDLGLETWFHPTVDVQRTNDELEGHLYSFSGRPDQMVILPGDLLHCDFGITYLRLNTDCQELAYVLKPGEKEAPEFLKEGLKDGNRVQDYLTANMIRGRTGNQILKIALDQSKEAGLRPAIYTHPLGSYGHSAGTTIGMWDSQGGVMKDDGENYPLNPNTVYAIELNTTINVPEWNRDIRIMLEEAGFYGEEGFRYVNGRQTELLLIPRLTENLGN
;
A
#
# COMPACT_ATOMS: atom_id res chain seq x y z
N MET A 1 2.07 -45.12 57.15
CA MET A 1 2.53 -44.87 55.76
C MET A 1 1.49 -44.02 55.06
N LYS A 2 1.77 -42.74 54.81
CA LYS A 2 0.94 -41.85 53.97
C LYS A 2 1.86 -41.37 52.83
N PRO A 3 1.48 -41.52 51.56
CA PRO A 3 2.28 -40.99 50.46
C PRO A 3 1.95 -39.50 50.32
N TYR A 4 2.98 -38.66 50.28
CA TYR A 4 2.86 -37.27 49.87
C TYR A 4 2.73 -37.25 48.34
N LEU A 5 1.59 -36.77 47.86
CA LEU A 5 1.31 -36.53 46.45
C LEU A 5 1.91 -35.16 46.10
N THR A 6 3.10 -35.15 45.51
CA THR A 6 3.71 -33.93 44.98
C THR A 6 3.03 -33.59 43.65
N LEU A 7 2.17 -32.57 43.65
CA LEU A 7 1.54 -32.04 42.45
C LEU A 7 2.57 -31.16 41.72
N LEU A 8 3.11 -31.66 40.60
CA LEU A 8 3.99 -30.89 39.71
C LEU A 8 3.11 -29.98 38.85
N LEU A 9 3.03 -28.70 39.20
CA LEU A 9 2.43 -27.65 38.36
C LEU A 9 3.39 -27.40 37.18
N LEU A 10 3.06 -27.97 36.02
CA LEU A 10 3.64 -27.58 34.74
C LEU A 10 3.20 -26.14 34.43
N PHE A 11 4.10 -25.19 34.69
CA PHE A 11 4.00 -23.87 34.08
C PHE A 11 4.17 -24.03 32.58
N ILE A 12 3.05 -24.03 31.85
CA ILE A 12 3.05 -23.74 30.42
C ILE A 12 3.36 -22.26 30.32
N SER A 13 4.64 -21.93 30.20
CA SER A 13 5.08 -20.66 29.65
C SER A 13 4.59 -20.61 28.21
N SER A 14 3.38 -20.08 28.01
CA SER A 14 2.96 -19.52 26.74
C SER A 14 3.88 -18.34 26.46
N SER A 15 5.00 -18.60 25.78
CA SER A 15 5.66 -17.58 25.00
C SER A 15 4.58 -16.97 24.11
N LEU A 16 4.24 -15.71 24.36
CA LEU A 16 3.53 -14.89 23.40
C LEU A 16 4.38 -14.90 22.13
N LEU A 17 4.06 -15.83 21.23
CA LEU A 17 4.66 -15.84 19.91
C LEU A 17 4.27 -14.50 19.28
N CYS A 18 5.27 -13.66 19.02
CA CYS A 18 5.18 -12.69 17.95
C CYS A 18 4.50 -13.40 16.77
N GLN A 19 3.45 -12.78 16.22
CA GLN A 19 2.57 -13.43 15.27
C GLN A 19 3.42 -13.99 14.12
N GLN A 20 3.46 -15.32 14.02
CA GLN A 20 4.40 -15.99 13.16
C GLN A 20 4.02 -15.72 11.72
N ILE A 21 4.96 -15.19 10.96
CA ILE A 21 4.84 -15.04 9.52
C ILE A 21 4.62 -16.44 8.94
N LEU A 22 3.52 -16.59 8.19
CA LEU A 22 3.11 -17.85 7.59
C LEU A 22 4.20 -18.46 6.70
N LEU A 23 4.24 -19.79 6.63
CA LEU A 23 5.06 -20.52 5.65
C LEU A 23 4.51 -20.30 4.24
N GLU A 24 5.36 -20.45 3.22
CA GLU A 24 4.99 -20.20 1.80
C GLU A 24 3.75 -20.98 1.35
N GLU A 25 3.58 -22.24 1.79
CA GLU A 25 2.40 -23.03 1.46
C GLU A 25 1.11 -22.44 2.07
N GLU A 26 1.17 -22.00 3.33
CA GLU A 26 0.05 -21.37 4.03
C GLU A 26 -0.26 -19.99 3.44
N ARG A 27 0.77 -19.21 3.07
CA ARG A 27 0.61 -17.95 2.34
C ARG A 27 -0.13 -18.17 1.03
N ALA A 28 0.26 -19.21 0.28
CA ALA A 28 -0.37 -19.53 -0.99
C ALA A 28 -1.85 -19.87 -0.84
N GLN A 29 -2.22 -20.64 0.19
CA GLN A 29 -3.61 -20.95 0.52
C GLN A 29 -4.40 -19.68 0.83
N VAL A 30 -3.87 -18.81 1.71
CA VAL A 30 -4.55 -17.55 2.09
C VAL A 30 -4.74 -16.63 0.88
N ILE A 31 -3.73 -16.49 0.03
CA ILE A 31 -3.80 -15.68 -1.20
C ILE A 31 -4.89 -16.22 -2.13
N ASP A 32 -4.94 -17.52 -2.37
CA ASP A 32 -5.91 -18.13 -3.28
C ASP A 32 -7.35 -18.06 -2.73
N GLU A 33 -7.52 -18.15 -1.41
CA GLU A 33 -8.81 -17.97 -0.74
C GLU A 33 -9.33 -16.53 -0.85
N ILE A 34 -8.48 -15.53 -0.60
CA ILE A 34 -8.81 -14.11 -0.79
C ILE A 34 -9.16 -13.84 -2.24
N LEU A 35 -8.38 -14.39 -3.18
CA LEU A 35 -8.63 -14.22 -4.60
C LEU A 35 -9.99 -14.83 -5.00
N ASN A 36 -10.34 -16.01 -4.48
CA ASN A 36 -11.65 -16.62 -4.68
C ASN A 36 -12.78 -15.72 -4.13
N GLU A 37 -12.65 -15.24 -2.90
CA GLU A 37 -13.60 -14.31 -2.27
C GLU A 37 -13.81 -13.05 -3.13
N ARG A 38 -12.73 -12.44 -3.62
CA ARG A 38 -12.80 -11.26 -4.49
C ARG A 38 -13.47 -11.57 -5.83
N PHE A 39 -13.24 -12.73 -6.42
CA PHE A 39 -13.90 -13.12 -7.66
C PHE A 39 -15.40 -13.41 -7.49
N GLU A 40 -15.81 -13.97 -6.37
CA GLU A 40 -17.21 -14.34 -6.11
C GLU A 40 -18.05 -13.16 -5.60
N LEU A 41 -17.50 -12.35 -4.71
CA LEU A 41 -18.24 -11.29 -4.02
C LEU A 41 -18.00 -9.92 -4.67
N LEU A 42 -16.74 -9.56 -4.93
CA LEU A 42 -16.37 -8.21 -5.35
C LEU A 42 -16.54 -8.00 -6.85
N LEU A 43 -16.01 -8.90 -7.69
CA LEU A 43 -16.00 -8.72 -9.15
C LEU A 43 -17.40 -8.48 -9.75
N PRO A 44 -18.46 -9.24 -9.41
CA PRO A 44 -19.79 -9.02 -9.99
C PRO A 44 -20.33 -7.62 -9.67
N GLU A 45 -20.14 -7.16 -8.43
CA GLU A 45 -20.58 -5.83 -7.99
C GLU A 45 -19.81 -4.73 -8.73
N LEU A 46 -18.49 -4.87 -8.85
CA LEU A 46 -17.67 -3.88 -9.55
C LEU A 46 -17.99 -3.79 -11.05
N MET A 47 -18.26 -4.92 -11.70
CA MET A 47 -18.71 -4.94 -13.10
C MET A 47 -20.09 -4.27 -13.26
N ASP A 48 -20.98 -4.45 -12.28
CA ASP A 48 -22.29 -3.79 -12.27
C ASP A 48 -22.14 -2.27 -12.12
N GLN A 49 -21.31 -1.81 -11.17
CA GLN A 49 -21.01 -0.40 -10.90
C GLN A 49 -20.32 0.29 -12.10
N SER A 50 -19.41 -0.41 -12.78
CA SER A 50 -18.67 0.11 -13.94
C SER A 50 -19.43 -0.01 -15.26
N ASP A 51 -20.63 -0.59 -15.22
CA ASP A 51 -21.49 -0.88 -16.38
C ASP A 51 -20.76 -1.58 -17.53
N LEU A 52 -20.06 -2.67 -17.21
CA LEU A 52 -19.38 -3.53 -18.19
C LEU A 52 -20.03 -4.92 -18.24
N ASP A 53 -20.38 -5.35 -19.44
CA ASP A 53 -20.88 -6.72 -19.65
C ASP A 53 -19.72 -7.71 -19.73
N MET A 54 -18.60 -7.28 -20.32
CA MET A 54 -17.41 -8.11 -20.51
C MET A 54 -16.16 -7.33 -20.16
N TRP A 55 -15.26 -7.94 -19.40
CA TRP A 55 -13.93 -7.41 -19.12
C TRP A 55 -12.87 -8.38 -19.61
N ILE A 56 -11.98 -7.90 -20.48
CA ILE A 56 -10.92 -8.71 -21.06
C ILE A 56 -9.57 -8.11 -20.63
N LEU A 57 -8.75 -8.92 -19.97
CA LEU A 57 -7.36 -8.60 -19.66
C LEU A 57 -6.46 -9.46 -20.53
N ILE A 58 -5.53 -8.83 -21.25
CA ILE A 58 -4.60 -9.50 -22.15
C ILE A 58 -3.19 -9.20 -21.65
N SER A 59 -2.41 -10.24 -21.40
CA SER A 59 -1.05 -10.10 -20.91
C SER A 59 -0.12 -11.16 -21.45
N ARG A 60 1.17 -10.90 -21.31
CA ARG A 60 2.24 -11.83 -21.67
C ARG A 60 3.13 -12.07 -20.46
N GLU A 61 3.76 -13.24 -20.42
CA GLU A 61 4.75 -13.60 -19.42
C GLU A 61 5.87 -12.54 -19.33
N TYR A 62 6.12 -12.05 -18.11
CA TYR A 62 7.05 -10.96 -17.78
C TYR A 62 6.63 -9.55 -18.25
N ASN A 63 5.45 -9.42 -18.83
CA ASN A 63 4.85 -8.14 -19.19
C ASN A 63 3.35 -8.17 -18.85
N GLU A 64 3.08 -8.51 -17.60
CA GLU A 64 1.73 -8.57 -17.08
C GLU A 64 1.11 -7.18 -16.98
N ASP A 65 -0.13 -7.06 -17.45
CA ASP A 65 -1.02 -5.99 -17.04
C ASP A 65 -1.03 -5.95 -15.49
N PRO A 66 -0.81 -4.77 -14.87
CA PRO A 66 -0.72 -4.69 -13.41
C PRO A 66 -1.96 -5.30 -12.73
N VAL A 67 -3.16 -5.03 -13.25
CA VAL A 67 -4.38 -5.61 -12.70
C VAL A 67 -4.40 -7.13 -12.85
N LEU A 68 -4.06 -7.67 -14.02
CA LEU A 68 -3.98 -9.11 -14.23
C LEU A 68 -2.99 -9.80 -13.28
N ARG A 69 -1.86 -9.15 -12.96
CA ARG A 69 -0.87 -9.69 -12.01
C ARG A 69 -1.50 -10.00 -10.63
N THR A 70 -2.45 -9.18 -10.19
CA THR A 70 -3.16 -9.40 -8.92
C THR A 70 -4.17 -10.56 -8.96
N MET A 71 -4.53 -11.02 -10.16
CA MET A 71 -5.52 -12.07 -10.42
C MET A 71 -4.92 -13.48 -10.59
N LEU A 72 -3.60 -13.60 -10.61
CA LEU A 72 -2.93 -14.89 -10.76
C LEU A 72 -3.02 -15.69 -9.45
N PRO A 73 -3.18 -17.02 -9.49
CA PRO A 73 -3.10 -17.84 -8.29
C PRO A 73 -1.71 -17.73 -7.65
N ALA A 74 -1.59 -18.03 -6.35
CA ALA A 74 -0.37 -17.86 -5.58
C ALA A 74 0.86 -18.56 -6.20
N THR A 75 0.65 -19.73 -6.81
CA THR A 75 1.72 -20.54 -7.42
C THR A 75 2.13 -20.06 -8.82
N TRP A 76 1.46 -19.05 -9.38
CA TRP A 76 1.83 -18.43 -10.64
C TRP A 76 2.53 -17.11 -10.36
N LEU A 77 3.87 -17.18 -10.27
CA LEU A 77 4.72 -16.01 -10.03
C LEU A 77 4.67 -15.00 -11.19
N ASN A 78 4.39 -15.49 -12.40
CA ASN A 78 4.21 -14.71 -13.62
C ASN A 78 3.06 -15.32 -14.44
N ALA A 79 2.52 -14.55 -15.39
CA ALA A 79 1.66 -15.09 -16.43
C ALA A 79 2.44 -16.12 -17.27
N ARG A 80 1.74 -17.00 -17.98
CA ARG A 80 2.38 -18.07 -18.77
C ARG A 80 2.10 -17.84 -20.25
N ARG A 81 3.13 -17.48 -21.04
CA ARG A 81 2.96 -17.00 -22.43
C ARG A 81 1.88 -15.91 -22.52
N ARG A 82 1.05 -15.89 -23.58
CA ARG A 82 -0.14 -15.04 -23.67
C ARG A 82 -1.26 -15.61 -22.79
N THR A 83 -1.62 -14.87 -21.76
CA THR A 83 -2.74 -15.15 -20.87
C THR A 83 -3.83 -14.12 -21.15
N ILE A 84 -5.02 -14.58 -21.55
CA ILE A 84 -6.19 -13.73 -21.75
C ILE A 84 -7.24 -14.16 -20.74
N LEU A 85 -7.55 -13.28 -19.80
CA LEU A 85 -8.67 -13.45 -18.87
C LEU A 85 -9.91 -12.77 -19.46
N LEU A 86 -11.05 -13.44 -19.40
CA LEU A 86 -12.34 -12.94 -19.84
C LEU A 86 -13.34 -13.15 -18.72
N PHE A 87 -13.91 -12.05 -18.27
CA PHE A 87 -15.02 -12.02 -17.33
C PHE A 87 -16.28 -11.58 -18.05
N TYR A 88 -17.39 -12.29 -17.88
CA TYR A 88 -18.68 -11.92 -18.46
C TYR A 88 -19.76 -11.88 -17.40
N ARG A 89 -20.41 -10.72 -17.29
CA ARG A 89 -21.45 -10.42 -16.30
C ARG A 89 -22.83 -10.49 -16.96
N ASP A 90 -23.65 -11.45 -16.55
CA ASP A 90 -25.08 -11.50 -16.89
C ASP A 90 -25.89 -10.97 -15.69
N LYS A 91 -26.21 -9.67 -15.74
CA LYS A 91 -26.99 -8.99 -14.70
C LYS A 91 -28.37 -9.61 -14.50
N THR A 92 -28.98 -10.12 -15.57
CA THR A 92 -30.36 -10.66 -15.53
C THR A 92 -30.43 -12.00 -14.81
N LYS A 93 -29.41 -12.84 -14.99
CA LYS A 93 -29.30 -14.13 -14.29
C LYS A 93 -28.53 -14.04 -12.97
N ASN A 94 -27.98 -12.86 -12.68
CA ASN A 94 -27.06 -12.63 -11.58
C ASN A 94 -25.88 -13.62 -11.58
N THR A 95 -25.25 -13.84 -12.74
CA THR A 95 -24.10 -14.73 -12.88
C THR A 95 -22.86 -13.99 -13.33
N ILE A 96 -21.69 -14.52 -12.98
CA ILE A 96 -20.39 -14.13 -13.52
C ILE A 96 -19.71 -15.36 -14.12
N GLU A 97 -19.27 -15.26 -15.37
CA GLU A 97 -18.39 -16.25 -15.97
C GLU A 97 -16.94 -15.78 -15.85
N LYS A 98 -16.04 -16.70 -15.46
CA LYS A 98 -14.62 -16.46 -15.26
C LYS A 98 -13.82 -17.41 -16.13
N LEU A 99 -13.37 -16.94 -17.28
CA LEU A 99 -12.74 -17.75 -18.31
C LEU A 99 -11.33 -17.29 -18.59
N ALA A 100 -10.47 -18.23 -18.98
CA ALA A 100 -9.16 -17.94 -19.53
C ALA A 100 -9.05 -18.55 -20.92
N VAL A 101 -8.67 -17.76 -21.92
CA VAL A 101 -8.25 -18.29 -23.22
C VAL A 101 -6.80 -18.75 -23.09
N ALA A 102 -6.58 -19.75 -22.26
CA ALA A 102 -5.27 -20.33 -21.94
C ALA A 102 -5.41 -21.86 -21.90
N ARG A 103 -4.30 -22.59 -22.04
CA ARG A 103 -4.33 -24.08 -22.10
C ARG A 103 -4.81 -24.77 -20.83
N TYR A 104 -4.73 -24.08 -19.70
CA TYR A 104 -5.00 -24.63 -18.38
C TYR A 104 -5.81 -23.62 -17.58
N ASN A 105 -6.53 -24.09 -16.56
CA ASN A 105 -7.21 -23.22 -15.61
C ASN A 105 -6.20 -22.26 -14.95
N VAL A 106 -6.64 -21.04 -14.68
CA VAL A 106 -5.86 -20.06 -13.92
C VAL A 106 -6.30 -20.21 -12.46
N GLY A 107 -5.56 -21.06 -11.74
CA GLY A 107 -5.94 -21.52 -10.41
C GLY A 107 -7.25 -22.30 -10.42
N ASN A 108 -7.96 -22.28 -9.29
CA ASN A 108 -9.29 -22.89 -9.16
C ASN A 108 -10.43 -21.93 -9.56
N ASN A 109 -10.13 -20.64 -9.73
CA ASN A 109 -11.13 -19.58 -9.86
C ASN A 109 -11.56 -19.29 -11.31
N ILE A 110 -10.69 -19.60 -12.28
CA ILE A 110 -10.88 -19.22 -13.68
C ILE A 110 -10.69 -20.45 -14.56
N SER A 111 -11.73 -20.84 -15.28
CA SER A 111 -11.74 -22.03 -16.11
C SER A 111 -11.08 -21.78 -17.46
N SER A 112 -10.24 -22.72 -17.92
CA SER A 112 -9.75 -22.70 -19.30
C SER A 112 -10.92 -22.85 -20.27
N ALA A 113 -10.95 -21.99 -21.28
CA ALA A 113 -11.90 -22.03 -22.37
C ALA A 113 -11.21 -22.28 -23.72
N TRP A 114 -9.95 -22.73 -23.73
CA TRP A 114 -9.17 -22.91 -24.95
C TRP A 114 -8.55 -24.31 -25.07
N ASP A 115 -9.06 -25.07 -26.04
CA ASP A 115 -8.50 -26.33 -26.49
C ASP A 115 -7.71 -26.10 -27.78
N LYS A 116 -6.38 -25.99 -27.66
CA LYS A 116 -5.49 -25.67 -28.78
C LYS A 116 -5.59 -26.69 -29.92
N GLU A 117 -5.90 -27.95 -29.64
CA GLU A 117 -5.95 -28.99 -30.66
C GLU A 117 -7.22 -28.86 -31.53
N LYS A 118 -8.28 -28.25 -30.99
CA LYS A 118 -9.51 -27.97 -31.74
C LYS A 118 -9.48 -26.61 -32.43
N GLU A 119 -8.93 -25.61 -31.76
CA GLU A 119 -8.78 -24.25 -32.27
C GLU A 119 -7.33 -23.78 -32.05
N PRO A 120 -6.43 -23.97 -33.03
CA PRO A 120 -5.03 -23.60 -32.90
C PRO A 120 -4.81 -22.10 -32.70
N ASP A 121 -5.75 -21.25 -33.14
CA ASP A 121 -5.66 -19.80 -33.03
C ASP A 121 -6.36 -19.29 -31.75
N GLN A 122 -5.55 -18.85 -30.80
CA GLN A 122 -6.01 -18.31 -29.52
C GLN A 122 -6.92 -17.08 -29.70
N TRP A 123 -6.65 -16.24 -30.70
CA TRP A 123 -7.49 -15.07 -30.98
C TRP A 123 -8.86 -15.49 -31.50
N GLN A 124 -8.91 -16.45 -32.42
CA GLN A 124 -10.19 -16.98 -32.90
C GLN A 124 -11.04 -17.54 -31.76
N ARG A 125 -10.42 -18.25 -30.80
CA ARG A 125 -11.19 -18.72 -29.63
C ARG A 125 -11.74 -17.56 -28.79
N LEU A 126 -10.97 -16.50 -28.57
CA LEU A 126 -11.46 -15.30 -27.88
C LEU A 126 -12.67 -14.69 -28.61
N ILE A 127 -12.60 -14.57 -29.94
CA ILE A 127 -13.70 -14.01 -30.73
C ILE A 127 -14.96 -14.88 -30.64
N GLN A 128 -14.83 -16.21 -30.70
CA GLN A 128 -15.97 -17.12 -30.50
C GLN A 128 -16.63 -16.89 -29.13
N LEU A 129 -15.85 -16.74 -28.06
CA LEU A 129 -16.38 -16.46 -26.72
C LEU A 129 -17.15 -15.13 -26.66
N ILE A 130 -16.63 -14.09 -27.33
CA ILE A 130 -17.32 -12.79 -27.46
C ILE A 130 -18.63 -12.97 -28.24
N GLU A 131 -18.64 -13.77 -29.30
CA GLU A 131 -19.83 -14.00 -30.11
C GLU A 131 -20.92 -14.81 -29.42
N GLU A 132 -20.54 -15.84 -28.67
CA GLU A 132 -21.45 -16.65 -27.86
C GLU A 132 -22.23 -15.80 -26.84
N ARG A 133 -21.60 -14.74 -26.32
CA ARG A 133 -22.15 -13.88 -25.25
C ARG A 133 -22.76 -12.58 -25.78
N ASN A 134 -22.29 -12.09 -26.93
CA ASN A 134 -22.74 -10.86 -27.60
C ASN A 134 -22.86 -9.64 -26.64
N PRO A 135 -21.79 -9.26 -25.92
CA PRO A 135 -21.82 -8.18 -24.92
C PRO A 135 -22.09 -6.81 -25.57
N ASN A 136 -22.81 -5.92 -24.89
CA ASN A 136 -23.03 -4.53 -25.35
C ASN A 136 -21.82 -3.63 -25.05
N LYS A 137 -21.09 -3.90 -23.96
CA LYS A 137 -19.86 -3.19 -23.57
C LYS A 137 -18.72 -4.15 -23.24
N ILE A 138 -17.57 -3.96 -23.89
CA ILE A 138 -16.34 -4.73 -23.71
C ILE A 138 -15.27 -3.79 -23.15
N GLY A 139 -14.88 -3.99 -21.89
CA GLY A 139 -13.82 -3.24 -21.23
C GLY A 139 -12.44 -3.82 -21.53
N LEU A 140 -11.49 -2.94 -21.83
CA LEU A 140 -10.05 -3.23 -21.91
C LEU A 140 -9.25 -2.26 -21.04
N ASN A 141 -8.13 -2.71 -20.47
CA ASN A 141 -7.30 -1.91 -19.56
C ASN A 141 -6.40 -0.92 -20.31
N TYR A 142 -6.95 0.24 -20.66
CA TYR A 142 -6.17 1.39 -21.12
C TYR A 142 -6.65 2.65 -20.41
N SER A 143 -5.71 3.50 -20.01
CA SER A 143 -5.97 4.71 -19.22
C SER A 143 -4.96 5.80 -19.54
N LYS A 144 -5.40 7.06 -19.49
CA LYS A 144 -4.47 8.20 -19.60
C LYS A 144 -3.94 8.66 -18.24
N ASP A 145 -4.71 8.42 -17.18
CA ASP A 145 -4.54 9.07 -15.89
C ASP A 145 -4.18 8.09 -14.76
N HIS A 146 -4.61 6.83 -14.87
CA HIS A 146 -4.33 5.74 -13.92
C HIS A 146 -3.38 4.70 -14.55
N ASN A 147 -2.08 4.84 -14.28
CA ASN A 147 -1.03 3.95 -14.80
C ASN A 147 -1.27 2.45 -14.52
N ILE A 148 -1.77 2.08 -13.34
CA ILE A 148 -2.06 0.67 -12.98
C ILE A 148 -3.19 0.09 -13.87
N ALA A 149 -4.10 0.93 -14.36
CA ALA A 149 -5.19 0.56 -15.24
C ALA A 149 -4.83 0.66 -16.75
N ASP A 150 -3.59 1.05 -17.08
CA ASP A 150 -3.06 1.17 -18.44
C ASP A 150 -2.14 0.00 -18.82
N GLY A 151 -2.52 -1.22 -18.43
CA GLY A 151 -1.69 -2.40 -18.58
C GLY A 151 -1.79 -3.12 -19.94
N LEU A 152 -2.73 -2.73 -20.81
CA LEU A 152 -2.86 -3.35 -22.12
C LEU A 152 -1.78 -2.84 -23.08
N ASP A 153 -0.85 -3.73 -23.41
CA ASP A 153 0.15 -3.46 -24.43
C ASP A 153 -0.47 -3.05 -25.76
N LYS A 154 0.11 -2.01 -26.37
CA LYS A 154 -0.30 -1.53 -27.70
C LYS A 154 -0.33 -2.64 -28.75
N THR A 155 0.65 -3.54 -28.75
CA THR A 155 0.71 -4.67 -29.70
C THR A 155 -0.47 -5.62 -29.51
N ASP A 156 -0.80 -5.98 -28.26
CA ASP A 156 -1.91 -6.88 -27.96
C ASP A 156 -3.27 -6.20 -28.24
N TYR A 157 -3.39 -4.88 -28.01
CA TYR A 157 -4.55 -4.09 -28.43
C TYR A 157 -4.76 -4.11 -29.95
N GLU A 158 -3.70 -3.86 -30.73
CA GLU A 158 -3.76 -3.88 -32.19
C GLU A 158 -4.09 -5.27 -32.73
N GLU A 159 -3.48 -6.34 -32.19
CA GLU A 159 -3.81 -7.72 -32.55
C GLU A 159 -5.26 -8.07 -32.21
N PHE A 160 -5.75 -7.66 -31.04
CA PHE A 160 -7.15 -7.87 -30.65
C PHE A 160 -8.10 -7.20 -31.66
N LEU A 161 -7.87 -5.93 -32.01
CA LEU A 161 -8.69 -5.19 -32.97
C LEU A 161 -8.68 -5.79 -34.38
N GLN A 162 -7.53 -6.33 -34.83
CA GLN A 162 -7.41 -6.97 -36.14
C GLN A 162 -8.28 -8.23 -36.24
N ASN A 163 -8.44 -8.95 -35.13
CA ASN A 163 -9.25 -10.17 -35.08
C ASN A 163 -10.73 -9.89 -34.76
N LEU A 164 -11.05 -8.78 -34.10
CA LEU A 164 -12.39 -8.47 -33.64
C LEU A 164 -13.35 -8.12 -34.81
N PRO A 165 -14.50 -8.79 -34.93
CA PRO A 165 -15.53 -8.42 -35.90
C PRO A 165 -15.99 -6.97 -35.73
N ARG A 166 -16.16 -6.25 -36.85
CA ARG A 166 -16.51 -4.81 -36.85
C ARG A 166 -17.73 -4.45 -36.00
N LYS A 167 -18.71 -5.35 -35.84
CA LYS A 167 -19.90 -5.14 -35.00
C LYS A 167 -19.59 -4.91 -33.51
N TYR A 168 -18.45 -5.38 -33.01
CA TYR A 168 -18.02 -5.23 -31.62
C TYR A 168 -17.00 -4.12 -31.43
N ALA A 169 -16.36 -3.64 -32.49
CA ALA A 169 -15.34 -2.59 -32.38
C ALA A 169 -15.88 -1.33 -31.70
N SER A 170 -17.12 -0.94 -32.01
CA SER A 170 -17.79 0.21 -31.36
C SER A 170 -18.27 -0.05 -29.94
N ARG A 171 -18.12 -1.28 -29.42
CA ARG A 171 -18.51 -1.69 -28.07
C ARG A 171 -17.32 -1.72 -27.11
N ILE A 172 -16.10 -1.54 -27.63
CA ILE A 172 -14.90 -1.43 -26.80
C ILE A 172 -14.93 -0.10 -26.07
N VAL A 173 -14.70 -0.15 -24.76
CA VAL A 173 -14.56 1.00 -23.87
C VAL A 173 -13.36 0.78 -22.94
N SER A 174 -12.90 1.84 -22.29
CA SER A 174 -11.89 1.70 -21.23
C SER A 174 -12.50 0.96 -20.03
N ALA A 175 -11.75 0.04 -19.46
CA ALA A 175 -12.06 -0.62 -18.20
C ALA A 175 -11.44 0.11 -17.00
N GLU A 176 -10.90 1.31 -17.16
CA GLU A 176 -10.18 2.06 -16.12
C GLU A 176 -10.91 2.07 -14.78
N GLN A 177 -12.19 2.45 -14.76
CA GLN A 177 -12.98 2.48 -13.53
C GLN A 177 -13.07 1.12 -12.83
N LEU A 178 -13.33 0.04 -13.60
CA LEU A 178 -13.37 -1.33 -13.07
C LEU A 178 -11.99 -1.78 -12.57
N ALA A 179 -10.95 -1.49 -13.33
CA ALA A 179 -9.56 -1.81 -13.00
C ALA A 179 -9.10 -1.11 -11.71
N VAL A 180 -9.36 0.20 -11.59
CA VAL A 180 -9.09 0.98 -10.38
C VAL A 180 -9.88 0.41 -9.21
N ARG A 181 -11.20 0.22 -9.33
CA ARG A 181 -12.02 -0.32 -8.23
C ARG A 181 -11.59 -1.71 -7.78
N TRP A 182 -11.14 -2.57 -8.71
CA TRP A 182 -10.57 -3.87 -8.35
C TRP A 182 -9.31 -3.70 -7.50
N ILE A 183 -8.38 -2.85 -7.91
CA ILE A 183 -7.13 -2.60 -7.17
C ILE A 183 -7.36 -1.86 -5.86
N GLU A 184 -8.36 -0.99 -5.80
CA GLU A 184 -8.63 -0.10 -4.67
C GLU A 184 -9.34 -0.84 -3.53
N THR A 185 -10.36 -1.64 -3.86
CA THR A 185 -11.32 -2.14 -2.86
C THR A 185 -10.74 -3.30 -2.06
N ARG A 186 -10.82 -3.21 -0.72
CA ARG A 186 -10.42 -4.25 0.24
C ARG A 186 -11.64 -5.01 0.76
N THR A 187 -11.50 -6.32 0.96
CA THR A 187 -12.49 -7.11 1.70
C THR A 187 -12.26 -7.03 3.21
N GLU A 188 -13.25 -7.44 4.01
CA GLU A 188 -13.11 -7.53 5.47
C GLU A 188 -11.94 -8.43 5.87
N ARG A 189 -11.76 -9.54 5.16
CA ARG A 189 -10.66 -10.48 5.41
C ARG A 189 -9.30 -9.85 5.12
N GLU A 190 -9.18 -9.10 4.02
CA GLU A 190 -7.98 -8.32 3.72
C GLU A 190 -7.68 -7.31 4.84
N MET A 191 -8.70 -6.67 5.43
CA MET A 191 -8.51 -5.70 6.52
C MET A 191 -8.02 -6.33 7.83
N VAL A 192 -8.40 -7.58 8.14
CA VAL A 192 -7.83 -8.32 9.27
C VAL A 192 -6.35 -8.57 9.07
N ILE A 193 -5.95 -8.96 7.85
CA ILE A 193 -4.54 -9.18 7.48
C ILE A 193 -3.77 -7.87 7.50
N TYR A 194 -4.36 -6.79 6.98
CA TYR A 194 -3.75 -5.47 6.93
C TYR A 194 -3.34 -4.97 8.32
N ASN A 195 -4.19 -5.19 9.33
CA ASN A 195 -3.87 -4.83 10.71
C ASN A 195 -2.62 -5.56 11.22
N GLN A 196 -2.46 -6.85 10.90
CA GLN A 196 -1.28 -7.63 11.27
C GLN A 196 -0.05 -7.15 10.50
N LEU A 197 -0.22 -6.86 9.21
CA LEU A 197 0.84 -6.37 8.34
C LEU A 197 1.43 -5.05 8.86
N VAL A 198 0.57 -4.06 9.17
CA VAL A 198 1.02 -2.76 9.74
C VAL A 198 1.71 -2.96 11.08
N SER A 199 1.19 -3.85 11.94
CA SER A 199 1.82 -4.15 13.22
C SER A 199 3.23 -4.74 13.07
N ILE A 200 3.47 -5.58 12.05
CA ILE A 200 4.81 -6.08 11.73
C ILE A 200 5.72 -4.94 11.28
N THR A 201 5.23 -4.04 10.42
CA THR A 201 5.98 -2.85 9.96
C THR A 201 6.41 -1.98 11.14
N HIS A 202 5.49 -1.59 12.02
CA HIS A 202 5.77 -0.82 13.24
C HIS A 202 6.81 -1.52 14.14
N GLN A 203 6.72 -2.84 14.29
CA GLN A 203 7.70 -3.59 15.09
C GLN A 203 9.12 -3.57 14.49
N ILE A 204 9.25 -3.65 13.17
CA ILE A 204 10.54 -3.56 12.48
C ILE A 204 11.12 -2.15 12.65
N ILE A 205 10.30 -1.11 12.45
CA ILE A 205 10.70 0.29 12.67
C ILE A 205 11.15 0.49 14.12
N ALA A 206 10.37 0.01 15.09
CA ALA A 206 10.69 0.15 16.51
C ALA A 206 11.99 -0.55 16.92
N GLU A 207 12.35 -1.66 16.26
CA GLU A 207 13.63 -2.34 16.45
C GLU A 207 14.78 -1.61 15.75
N ALA A 208 14.57 -1.15 14.52
CA ALA A 208 15.56 -0.35 13.79
C ALA A 208 15.94 0.92 14.56
N PHE A 209 14.94 1.60 15.12
CA PHE A 209 15.09 2.76 16.00
C PHE A 209 15.21 2.35 17.46
N SER A 210 16.23 1.53 17.75
CA SER A 210 16.60 1.13 19.12
C SER A 210 18.11 0.91 19.26
N GLU A 211 18.55 0.79 20.51
CA GLU A 211 19.93 0.46 20.87
C GLU A 211 20.42 -0.91 20.38
N LYS A 212 19.53 -1.77 19.87
CA LYS A 212 19.90 -3.04 19.24
C LYS A 212 20.58 -2.86 17.89
N VAL A 213 20.28 -1.76 17.20
CA VAL A 213 20.74 -1.47 15.84
C VAL A 213 21.61 -0.21 15.83
N ILE A 214 21.20 0.82 16.57
CA ILE A 214 21.85 2.12 16.56
C ILE A 214 22.76 2.26 17.78
N THR A 215 24.05 2.43 17.51
CA THR A 215 25.03 2.95 18.48
C THR A 215 25.37 4.39 18.09
N PRO A 216 24.88 5.41 18.85
CA PRO A 216 25.16 6.81 18.54
C PRO A 216 26.66 7.11 18.48
N GLY A 217 27.09 7.89 17.49
CA GLY A 217 28.48 8.19 17.19
C GLY A 217 29.21 7.14 16.34
N ILE A 218 28.55 6.03 16.00
CA ILE A 218 29.12 4.94 15.19
C ILE A 218 28.21 4.61 14.01
N THR A 219 26.95 4.25 14.28
CA THR A 219 26.00 3.80 13.26
C THR A 219 25.61 4.96 12.35
N THR A 220 25.57 4.69 11.04
CA THR A 220 25.12 5.62 10.01
C THR A 220 23.66 5.36 9.62
N THR A 221 22.98 6.35 9.06
CA THR A 221 21.62 6.19 8.52
C THR A 221 21.55 5.07 7.47
N THR A 222 22.54 4.99 6.57
CA THR A 222 22.63 3.96 5.54
C THR A 222 22.77 2.55 6.11
N GLU A 223 23.49 2.36 7.22
CA GLU A 223 23.55 1.05 7.88
C GLU A 223 22.18 0.62 8.44
N VAL A 224 21.38 1.57 8.93
CA VAL A 224 20.00 1.30 9.38
C VAL A 224 19.10 0.92 8.21
N GLU A 225 19.19 1.62 7.07
CA GLU A 225 18.46 1.27 5.84
C GLU A 225 18.74 -0.17 5.38
N TRP A 226 20.03 -0.55 5.33
CA TRP A 226 20.43 -1.92 4.99
C TRP A 226 20.02 -2.94 6.04
N TRP A 227 20.09 -2.58 7.32
CA TRP A 227 19.58 -3.45 8.39
C TRP A 227 18.09 -3.72 8.22
N MET A 228 17.27 -2.70 7.93
CA MET A 228 15.84 -2.86 7.66
C MET A 228 15.60 -3.79 6.47
N ARG A 229 16.33 -3.61 5.35
CA ARG A 229 16.25 -4.50 4.17
C ARG A 229 16.62 -5.95 4.49
N GLN A 230 17.67 -6.16 5.28
CA GLN A 230 18.07 -7.50 5.69
C GLN A 230 17.04 -8.12 6.63
N LYS A 231 16.52 -7.37 7.61
CA LYS A 231 15.48 -7.81 8.53
C LYS A 231 14.23 -8.31 7.80
N VAL A 232 13.77 -7.58 6.79
CA VAL A 232 12.65 -7.99 5.93
C VAL A 232 12.93 -9.32 5.24
N THR A 233 14.14 -9.48 4.69
CA THR A 233 14.55 -10.72 4.01
C THR A 233 14.63 -11.90 4.99
N ASP A 234 15.19 -11.69 6.18
CA ASP A 234 15.34 -12.73 7.22
C ASP A 234 13.98 -13.21 7.76
N LEU A 235 12.99 -12.32 7.76
CA LEU A 235 11.60 -12.63 8.09
C LEU A 235 10.86 -13.34 6.94
N GLY A 236 11.50 -13.52 5.79
CA GLY A 236 10.90 -14.09 4.58
C GLY A 236 9.85 -13.17 3.95
N LEU A 237 9.97 -11.86 4.13
CA LEU A 237 9.08 -10.84 3.58
C LEU A 237 9.75 -10.14 2.38
N GLU A 238 8.98 -9.35 1.67
CA GLU A 238 9.46 -8.49 0.58
C GLU A 238 9.21 -7.01 0.93
N THR A 239 9.68 -6.10 0.09
CA THR A 239 9.40 -4.67 0.16
C THR A 239 9.35 -4.08 -1.26
N TRP A 240 8.52 -3.07 -1.47
CA TRP A 240 8.26 -2.47 -2.78
C TRP A 240 9.17 -1.27 -3.08
N PHE A 241 9.97 -0.81 -2.11
CA PHE A 241 10.97 0.25 -2.28
C PHE A 241 12.18 0.04 -1.36
N HIS A 242 13.21 0.87 -1.51
CA HIS A 242 14.33 0.91 -0.56
C HIS A 242 13.99 1.90 0.55
N PRO A 243 14.09 1.53 1.84
CA PRO A 243 13.79 2.47 2.91
C PRO A 243 14.69 3.68 2.84
N THR A 244 14.23 4.74 3.48
CA THR A 244 15.10 5.88 3.77
C THR A 244 15.18 6.12 5.26
N VAL A 245 16.35 6.52 5.74
CA VAL A 245 16.56 7.00 7.10
C VAL A 245 17.30 8.34 7.02
N ASP A 246 16.77 9.36 7.67
CA ASP A 246 17.40 10.67 7.73
C ASP A 246 17.36 11.26 9.13
N VAL A 247 18.12 12.34 9.33
CA VAL A 247 18.20 13.04 10.60
C VAL A 247 18.04 14.54 10.43
N GLN A 248 17.40 15.15 11.42
CA GLN A 248 17.30 16.58 11.59
C GLN A 248 17.91 16.94 12.95
N ARG A 249 18.78 17.95 12.96
CA ARG A 249 19.52 18.43 14.14
C ARG A 249 19.90 19.90 13.99
N THR A 250 20.43 20.52 15.03
CA THR A 250 20.89 21.93 15.07
C THR A 250 21.73 22.31 13.84
N ASN A 251 21.51 23.52 13.32
CA ASN A 251 22.23 24.07 12.16
C ASN A 251 23.69 24.44 12.44
N ASP A 252 24.09 24.53 13.72
CA ASP A 252 25.41 25.00 14.13
C ASP A 252 26.55 24.00 13.83
N GLU A 253 26.25 22.84 13.24
CA GLU A 253 27.23 21.79 12.88
C GLU A 253 27.32 21.46 11.37
N LEU A 254 26.59 22.15 10.48
CA LEU A 254 26.66 21.90 9.03
C LEU A 254 26.80 23.22 8.25
N GLU A 255 28.00 23.49 7.73
CA GLU A 255 28.19 24.45 6.63
C GLU A 255 27.42 23.95 5.39
N GLY A 256 26.19 24.43 5.24
CA GLY A 256 25.37 24.25 4.04
C GLY A 256 24.61 22.93 4.01
N HIS A 257 23.31 23.02 3.78
CA HIS A 257 22.55 22.27 2.77
C HIS A 257 21.07 22.32 3.17
N LEU A 258 20.30 23.12 2.44
CA LEU A 258 18.85 23.02 2.41
C LEU A 258 18.52 21.66 1.77
N TYR A 259 18.01 20.72 2.57
CA TYR A 259 17.69 19.38 2.10
C TYR A 259 16.50 19.41 1.13
N SER A 260 16.75 18.95 -0.09
CA SER A 260 15.72 18.45 -1.01
C SER A 260 15.64 16.93 -0.87
N PHE A 261 14.48 16.33 -1.15
CA PHE A 261 14.26 14.87 -1.09
C PHE A 261 15.34 14.06 -1.84
N SER A 262 15.93 14.64 -2.89
CA SER A 262 16.92 14.01 -3.77
C SER A 262 18.39 14.24 -3.40
N GLY A 263 18.68 14.95 -2.29
CA GLY A 263 20.03 15.43 -1.96
C GLY A 263 20.52 15.02 -0.57
N ARG A 264 20.07 13.88 -0.04
CA ARG A 264 20.51 13.37 1.27
C ARG A 264 21.96 12.83 1.15
N PRO A 265 22.90 13.23 2.03
CA PRO A 265 24.23 12.69 2.04
C PRO A 265 24.19 11.26 2.57
N ASP A 266 24.71 10.34 1.77
CA ASP A 266 24.92 8.95 2.18
C ASP A 266 25.79 8.89 3.44
N GLN A 267 25.53 7.91 4.31
CA GLN A 267 26.35 7.59 5.48
C GLN A 267 26.43 8.67 6.58
N MET A 268 25.35 9.43 6.81
CA MET A 268 25.32 10.37 7.93
C MET A 268 25.38 9.61 9.27
N VAL A 269 26.38 9.91 10.11
CA VAL A 269 26.51 9.33 11.45
C VAL A 269 25.41 9.86 12.36
N ILE A 270 24.72 8.95 13.05
CA ILE A 270 23.65 9.26 14.00
C ILE A 270 24.29 9.69 15.33
N LEU A 271 23.92 10.86 15.87
CA LEU A 271 24.48 11.42 17.09
C LEU A 271 23.40 11.62 18.18
N PRO A 272 23.79 11.67 19.47
CA PRO A 272 22.89 12.10 20.53
C PRO A 272 22.31 13.49 20.26
N GLY A 273 20.99 13.63 20.36
CA GLY A 273 20.24 14.85 20.06
C GLY A 273 19.62 14.90 18.66
N ASP A 274 19.86 13.91 17.81
CA ASP A 274 19.23 13.84 16.48
C ASP A 274 17.75 13.46 16.58
N LEU A 275 16.91 14.12 15.78
CA LEU A 275 15.59 13.61 15.40
C LEU A 275 15.76 12.78 14.13
N LEU A 276 15.55 11.47 14.25
CA LEU A 276 15.53 10.53 13.14
C LEU A 276 14.13 10.48 12.52
N HIS A 277 14.12 10.17 11.24
CA HIS A 277 12.94 9.85 10.45
C HIS A 277 13.26 8.62 9.61
N CYS A 278 12.30 7.71 9.45
CA CYS A 278 12.36 6.71 8.38
C CYS A 278 11.13 6.77 7.49
N ASP A 279 11.29 6.25 6.28
CA ASP A 279 10.24 5.90 5.35
C ASP A 279 10.43 4.42 4.97
N PHE A 280 9.47 3.57 5.34
CA PHE A 280 9.61 2.11 5.27
C PHE A 280 8.27 1.40 5.06
N GLY A 281 8.30 0.41 4.16
CA GLY A 281 7.17 -0.46 3.89
C GLY A 281 7.58 -1.89 3.58
N ILE A 282 6.69 -2.84 3.84
CA ILE A 282 6.85 -4.26 3.52
C ILE A 282 5.68 -4.77 2.67
N THR A 283 5.93 -5.86 1.95
CA THR A 283 4.94 -6.61 1.17
C THR A 283 4.71 -7.96 1.83
N TYR A 284 3.46 -8.27 2.15
CA TYR A 284 3.04 -9.54 2.72
C TYR A 284 1.66 -9.94 2.22
N LEU A 285 1.49 -11.20 1.82
CA LEU A 285 0.21 -11.71 1.28
C LEU A 285 -0.36 -10.82 0.15
N ARG A 286 0.53 -10.23 -0.67
CA ARG A 286 0.23 -9.30 -1.78
C ARG A 286 -0.37 -7.95 -1.37
N LEU A 287 -0.24 -7.58 -0.09
CA LEU A 287 -0.57 -6.25 0.41
C LEU A 287 0.73 -5.53 0.80
N ASN A 288 0.73 -4.21 0.68
CA ASN A 288 1.87 -3.36 0.96
C ASN A 288 1.58 -2.43 2.14
N THR A 289 2.61 -2.13 2.91
CA THR A 289 2.59 -1.02 3.88
C THR A 289 3.47 0.11 3.41
N ASP A 290 3.23 1.26 4.00
CA ASP A 290 4.01 2.48 3.83
C ASP A 290 3.86 3.28 5.12
N CYS A 291 4.98 3.54 5.80
CA CYS A 291 5.00 4.10 7.15
C CYS A 291 6.22 5.00 7.33
N GLN A 292 5.96 6.19 7.87
CA GLN A 292 6.98 7.14 8.29
C GLN A 292 6.83 7.39 9.78
N GLU A 293 7.90 7.13 10.52
CA GLU A 293 7.95 7.33 11.96
C GLU A 293 9.19 8.13 12.36
N LEU A 294 9.06 8.82 13.49
CA LEU A 294 10.10 9.64 14.08
C LEU A 294 10.70 8.98 15.33
N ALA A 295 12.01 9.14 15.49
CA ALA A 295 12.72 8.75 16.71
C ALA A 295 13.64 9.88 17.20
N TYR A 296 13.93 9.91 18.49
CA TYR A 296 14.87 10.86 19.09
C TYR A 296 15.99 10.13 19.81
N VAL A 297 17.24 10.50 19.51
CA VAL A 297 18.41 9.98 20.21
C VAL A 297 18.65 10.80 21.47
N LEU A 298 18.47 10.19 22.63
CA LEU A 298 18.66 10.86 23.92
C LEU A 298 20.10 11.34 24.09
N LYS A 299 20.27 12.59 24.53
CA LYS A 299 21.56 13.08 25.03
C LYS A 299 21.88 12.46 26.39
N PRO A 300 23.16 12.45 26.81
CA PRO A 300 23.54 11.99 28.14
C PRO A 300 22.70 12.65 29.25
N GLY A 301 22.00 11.83 30.04
CA GLY A 301 21.15 12.26 31.15
C GLY A 301 19.70 12.61 30.78
N GLU A 302 19.35 12.66 29.49
CA GLU A 302 17.96 12.82 29.07
C GLU A 302 17.14 11.55 29.31
N LYS A 303 15.87 11.74 29.69
CA LYS A 303 14.88 10.67 29.90
C LYS A 303 13.62 10.83 29.05
N GLU A 304 13.56 11.90 28.27
CA GLU A 304 12.46 12.19 27.37
C GLU A 304 13.00 13.00 26.20
N ALA A 305 12.29 12.99 25.08
CA ALA A 305 12.56 13.92 24.00
C ALA A 305 12.26 15.38 24.44
N PRO A 306 12.99 16.38 23.91
CA PRO A 306 12.73 17.78 24.16
C PRO A 306 11.27 18.17 23.88
N GLU A 307 10.74 19.10 24.69
CA GLU A 307 9.32 19.51 24.61
C GLU A 307 8.94 20.04 23.22
N PHE A 308 9.83 20.80 22.55
CA PHE A 308 9.57 21.32 21.21
C PHE A 308 9.39 20.21 20.15
N LEU A 309 10.04 19.05 20.31
CA LEU A 309 9.84 17.90 19.41
C LEU A 309 8.53 17.17 19.72
N LYS A 310 8.17 17.05 21.00
CA LYS A 310 6.89 16.47 21.43
C LYS A 310 5.70 17.31 20.95
N GLU A 311 5.78 18.63 21.08
CA GLU A 311 4.77 19.54 20.54
C GLU A 311 4.76 19.55 19.00
N GLY A 312 5.93 19.44 18.37
CA GLY A 312 6.05 19.25 16.93
C GLY A 312 5.28 18.02 16.43
N LEU A 313 5.46 16.87 17.08
CA LEU A 313 4.73 15.64 16.77
C LEU A 313 3.22 15.84 16.89
N LYS A 314 2.75 16.50 17.96
CA LYS A 314 1.32 16.83 18.14
C LYS A 314 0.81 17.72 17.00
N ASP A 315 1.57 18.71 16.55
CA ASP A 315 1.21 19.53 15.40
C ASP A 315 1.13 18.71 14.10
N GLY A 316 2.03 17.74 13.90
CA GLY A 316 1.92 16.76 12.81
C GLY A 316 0.64 15.93 12.90
N ASN A 317 0.31 15.39 14.07
CA ASN A 317 -0.93 14.65 14.29
C ASN A 317 -2.18 15.52 14.04
N ARG A 318 -2.13 16.83 14.37
CA ARG A 318 -3.23 17.76 14.06
C ARG A 318 -3.45 17.93 12.56
N VAL A 319 -2.39 17.97 11.74
CA VAL A 319 -2.55 17.95 10.28
C VAL A 319 -3.21 16.65 9.82
N GLN A 320 -2.84 15.50 10.40
CA GLN A 320 -3.51 14.23 10.10
C GLN A 320 -4.99 14.25 10.48
N ASP A 321 -5.35 14.88 11.61
CA ASP A 321 -6.75 15.06 12.01
C ASP A 321 -7.53 15.92 11.01
N TYR A 322 -6.95 17.04 10.54
CA TYR A 322 -7.59 17.89 9.52
C TYR A 322 -7.75 17.16 8.18
N LEU A 323 -6.76 16.38 7.76
CA LEU A 323 -6.85 15.57 6.56
C LEU A 323 -7.95 14.52 6.67
N THR A 324 -7.88 13.67 7.69
CA THR A 324 -8.74 12.50 7.84
C THR A 324 -10.19 12.86 8.16
N ALA A 325 -10.44 13.96 8.89
CA ALA A 325 -11.78 14.49 9.09
C ALA A 325 -12.46 14.97 7.79
N ASN A 326 -11.68 15.27 6.76
CA ASN A 326 -12.18 15.70 5.45
C ASN A 326 -12.31 14.57 4.43
N MET A 327 -11.85 13.35 4.76
CA MET A 327 -12.08 12.14 3.96
C MET A 327 -13.56 11.76 4.05
N ILE A 328 -14.36 12.31 3.14
CA ILE A 328 -15.81 12.15 3.09
C ILE A 328 -16.21 11.63 1.72
N ARG A 329 -17.04 10.59 1.70
CA ARG A 329 -17.53 9.90 0.50
C ARG A 329 -17.97 10.89 -0.57
N GLY A 330 -17.51 10.66 -1.79
CA GLY A 330 -17.88 11.46 -2.95
C GLY A 330 -17.08 12.74 -3.13
N ARG A 331 -16.23 13.14 -2.17
CA ARG A 331 -15.26 14.21 -2.40
C ARG A 331 -14.10 13.71 -3.25
N THR A 332 -13.57 14.58 -4.09
CA THR A 332 -12.36 14.30 -4.86
C THR A 332 -11.12 14.59 -4.03
N GLY A 333 -9.97 14.05 -4.45
CA GLY A 333 -8.71 14.24 -3.73
C GLY A 333 -8.33 15.72 -3.59
N ASN A 334 -8.53 16.51 -4.63
CA ASN A 334 -8.27 17.96 -4.64
C ASN A 334 -9.19 18.74 -3.69
N GLN A 335 -10.45 18.31 -3.54
CA GLN A 335 -11.36 18.91 -2.56
C GLN A 335 -10.92 18.61 -1.13
N ILE A 336 -10.54 17.36 -0.84
CA ILE A 336 -10.05 16.95 0.49
C ILE A 336 -8.77 17.73 0.83
N LEU A 337 -7.80 17.72 -0.09
CA LEU A 337 -6.52 18.42 0.04
C LEU A 337 -6.73 19.89 0.37
N LYS A 338 -7.53 20.60 -0.44
CA LYS A 338 -7.75 22.04 -0.27
C LYS A 338 -8.30 22.35 1.12
N ILE A 339 -9.36 21.65 1.55
CA ILE A 339 -10.00 21.93 2.84
C ILE A 339 -9.04 21.62 4.00
N ALA A 340 -8.31 20.50 3.93
CA ALA A 340 -7.35 20.11 4.97
C ALA A 340 -6.19 21.11 5.09
N LEU A 341 -5.64 21.58 3.98
CA LEU A 341 -4.58 22.60 3.96
C LEU A 341 -5.07 23.93 4.51
N ASP A 342 -6.28 24.37 4.13
CA ASP A 342 -6.84 25.64 4.60
C ASP A 342 -7.09 25.59 6.12
N GLN A 343 -7.72 24.53 6.63
CA GLN A 343 -7.97 24.36 8.08
C GLN A 343 -6.67 24.29 8.88
N SER A 344 -5.67 23.57 8.36
CA SER A 344 -4.36 23.45 9.01
C SER A 344 -3.65 24.82 9.09
N LYS A 345 -3.70 25.62 8.02
CA LYS A 345 -3.11 26.98 8.00
C LYS A 345 -3.85 27.95 8.92
N GLU A 346 -5.18 27.89 8.94
CA GLU A 346 -6.01 28.67 9.88
C GLU A 346 -5.68 28.33 11.35
N ALA A 347 -5.30 27.08 11.62
CA ALA A 347 -4.85 26.61 12.92
C ALA A 347 -3.39 26.99 13.27
N GLY A 348 -2.70 27.73 12.40
CA GLY A 348 -1.33 28.22 12.58
C GLY A 348 -0.24 27.24 12.14
N LEU A 349 -0.59 26.13 11.47
CA LEU A 349 0.35 25.11 11.02
C LEU A 349 0.94 25.46 9.64
N ARG A 350 2.05 24.80 9.27
CA ARG A 350 2.68 24.91 7.94
C ARG A 350 2.66 23.54 7.24
N PRO A 351 1.48 23.09 6.77
CA PRO A 351 1.28 21.73 6.27
C PRO A 351 1.80 21.55 4.84
N ALA A 352 2.21 20.32 4.53
CA ALA A 352 2.23 19.76 3.19
C ALA A 352 1.66 18.34 3.25
N ILE A 353 0.74 17.99 2.33
CA ILE A 353 0.02 16.72 2.32
C ILE A 353 0.33 15.98 1.02
N TYR A 354 0.71 14.71 1.14
CA TYR A 354 0.89 13.80 0.03
C TYR A 354 0.33 12.45 0.46
N THR A 355 -0.92 12.17 0.16
CA THR A 355 -1.61 10.97 0.63
C THR A 355 -2.13 10.20 -0.57
N HIS A 356 -1.85 8.91 -0.62
CA HIS A 356 -2.19 8.08 -1.77
C HIS A 356 -2.84 6.75 -1.36
N PRO A 357 -3.58 6.09 -2.27
CA PRO A 357 -4.09 4.75 -2.03
C PRO A 357 -2.94 3.76 -1.80
N LEU A 358 -3.18 2.76 -0.96
CA LEU A 358 -2.23 1.73 -0.54
C LEU A 358 -2.93 0.37 -0.53
N GLY A 359 -2.24 -0.69 -0.93
CA GLY A 359 -2.83 -2.03 -1.00
C GLY A 359 -2.02 -3.00 -1.82
N SER A 360 -2.55 -3.47 -2.96
CA SER A 360 -1.82 -4.39 -3.85
C SER A 360 -0.53 -3.80 -4.45
N TYR A 361 -0.41 -2.46 -4.40
CA TYR A 361 0.78 -1.70 -4.73
C TYR A 361 1.04 -0.68 -3.61
N GLY A 362 2.28 -0.22 -3.46
CA GLY A 362 2.65 0.88 -2.56
C GLY A 362 1.91 2.16 -2.93
N HIS A 363 2.27 2.74 -4.08
CA HIS A 363 1.40 3.69 -4.78
C HIS A 363 0.28 2.95 -5.51
N SER A 364 -0.85 2.71 -4.82
CA SER A 364 -1.99 1.98 -5.38
C SER A 364 -2.94 2.86 -6.17
N ALA A 365 -3.93 2.24 -6.84
CA ALA A 365 -4.92 2.96 -7.63
C ALA A 365 -6.11 3.40 -6.76
N GLY A 366 -6.63 4.60 -7.02
CA GLY A 366 -7.74 5.19 -6.27
C GLY A 366 -7.64 6.72 -6.26
N THR A 367 -8.19 7.35 -5.22
CA THR A 367 -8.15 8.83 -5.07
C THR A 367 -6.79 9.30 -4.57
N THR A 368 -6.12 10.24 -5.23
CA THR A 368 -4.86 10.82 -4.78
C THR A 368 -5.08 12.17 -4.11
N ILE A 369 -4.52 12.39 -2.91
CA ILE A 369 -4.72 13.62 -2.11
C ILE A 369 -3.37 14.35 -1.99
N GLY A 370 -3.09 15.24 -2.93
CA GLY A 370 -1.84 16.01 -2.98
C GLY A 370 -0.64 15.21 -3.47
N MET A 371 0.48 15.91 -3.72
CA MET A 371 1.81 15.35 -3.98
C MET A 371 2.87 16.27 -3.38
N TRP A 372 4.07 15.75 -3.11
CA TRP A 372 5.16 16.54 -2.52
C TRP A 372 5.44 17.86 -3.25
N ASP A 373 5.23 17.92 -4.57
CA ASP A 373 5.39 19.09 -5.43
C ASP A 373 4.07 19.75 -5.88
N SER A 374 2.92 19.17 -5.53
CA SER A 374 1.60 19.57 -6.05
C SER A 374 0.59 19.86 -4.94
N GLN A 375 0.90 20.83 -4.08
CA GLN A 375 0.04 21.27 -2.97
C GLN A 375 -1.17 22.13 -3.41
N GLY A 376 -1.23 22.52 -4.68
CA GLY A 376 -2.36 23.21 -5.29
C GLY A 376 -3.44 22.27 -5.87
N GLY A 377 -3.20 20.96 -5.81
CA GLY A 377 -4.03 19.94 -6.45
C GLY A 377 -3.26 19.11 -7.47
N VAL A 378 -3.70 17.87 -7.66
CA VAL A 378 -3.19 16.91 -8.64
C VAL A 378 -4.01 17.01 -9.92
N MET A 379 -3.36 17.36 -11.02
CA MET A 379 -3.99 17.63 -12.33
C MET A 379 -4.13 16.36 -13.17
N LYS A 380 -4.67 15.31 -12.55
CA LYS A 380 -4.98 13.99 -13.14
C LYS A 380 -6.33 13.52 -12.61
N ASP A 381 -6.92 12.51 -13.26
CA ASP A 381 -8.27 12.03 -12.91
C ASP A 381 -8.37 11.59 -11.43
N ASP A 382 -7.33 10.94 -10.92
CA ASP A 382 -7.22 10.45 -9.53
C ASP A 382 -7.30 11.55 -8.45
N GLY A 383 -6.93 12.79 -8.78
CA GLY A 383 -7.08 13.95 -7.89
C GLY A 383 -8.31 14.80 -8.18
N GLU A 384 -8.64 14.99 -9.45
CA GLU A 384 -9.63 15.98 -9.89
C GLU A 384 -11.06 15.43 -9.92
N ASN A 385 -11.26 14.20 -10.41
CA ASN A 385 -12.59 13.67 -10.71
C ASN A 385 -12.90 12.35 -9.98
N TYR A 386 -11.90 11.51 -9.72
CA TYR A 386 -12.09 10.23 -9.05
C TYR A 386 -12.45 10.47 -7.57
N PRO A 387 -13.65 10.05 -7.13
CA PRO A 387 -14.10 10.34 -5.78
C PRO A 387 -13.51 9.36 -4.78
N LEU A 388 -13.39 9.83 -3.53
CA LEU A 388 -13.11 8.98 -2.38
C LEU A 388 -14.21 7.92 -2.24
N ASN A 389 -13.82 6.67 -2.47
CA ASN A 389 -14.69 5.51 -2.35
C ASN A 389 -14.41 4.74 -1.05
N PRO A 390 -15.45 4.09 -0.47
CA PRO A 390 -15.27 3.25 0.70
C PRO A 390 -14.50 1.97 0.38
N ASN A 391 -14.01 1.38 1.46
CA ASN A 391 -13.22 0.16 1.52
C ASN A 391 -11.85 0.30 0.86
N THR A 392 -11.23 1.47 1.03
CA THR A 392 -9.91 1.81 0.49
C THR A 392 -8.93 2.07 1.62
N VAL A 393 -7.71 1.54 1.50
CA VAL A 393 -6.59 1.85 2.39
C VAL A 393 -5.73 2.94 1.76
N TYR A 394 -5.21 3.83 2.60
CA TYR A 394 -4.41 4.99 2.23
C TYR A 394 -3.14 5.03 3.07
N ALA A 395 -2.05 5.48 2.46
CA ALA A 395 -0.89 6.05 3.11
C ALA A 395 -1.24 7.47 3.56
N ILE A 396 -1.48 7.70 4.86
CA ILE A 396 -1.80 9.02 5.41
C ILE A 396 -0.49 9.79 5.62
N GLU A 397 0.15 10.11 4.52
CA GLU A 397 1.44 10.79 4.46
C GLU A 397 1.28 12.31 4.37
N LEU A 398 2.02 13.01 5.24
CA LEU A 398 2.07 14.45 5.32
C LEU A 398 3.24 14.93 6.17
N ASN A 399 3.46 16.24 6.18
CA ASN A 399 4.29 16.88 7.18
C ASN A 399 3.74 18.25 7.59
N THR A 400 4.24 18.73 8.74
CA THR A 400 4.17 20.15 9.09
C THR A 400 5.57 20.67 9.36
N THR A 401 5.86 21.87 8.86
CA THR A 401 7.14 22.53 9.15
C THR A 401 7.03 23.30 10.47
N ILE A 402 7.90 23.06 11.43
CA ILE A 402 7.98 23.81 12.69
C ILE A 402 9.29 24.57 12.79
N ASN A 403 9.25 25.72 13.44
CA ASN A 403 10.46 26.48 13.73
C ASN A 403 11.01 26.03 15.08
N VAL A 404 12.30 25.67 15.12
CA VAL A 404 12.98 25.23 16.34
C VAL A 404 14.12 26.21 16.63
N PRO A 405 13.86 27.27 17.41
CA PRO A 405 14.88 28.25 17.78
C PRO A 405 16.11 27.62 18.43
N GLU A 406 15.93 26.58 19.24
CA GLU A 406 17.00 25.81 19.90
C GLU A 406 17.96 25.16 18.91
N TRP A 407 17.51 24.93 17.68
CA TRP A 407 18.27 24.33 16.59
C TRP A 407 18.64 25.33 15.50
N ASN A 408 18.24 26.59 15.64
CA ASN A 408 18.46 27.65 14.66
C ASN A 408 18.04 27.25 13.23
N ARG A 409 16.92 26.52 13.12
CA ARG A 409 16.38 26.03 11.84
C ARG A 409 14.89 25.73 11.89
N ASP A 410 14.32 25.62 10.70
CA ASP A 410 13.08 24.89 10.50
C ASP A 410 13.36 23.38 10.38
N ILE A 411 12.44 22.58 10.89
CA ILE A 411 12.39 21.13 10.67
C ILE A 411 11.01 20.71 10.17
N ARG A 412 10.93 19.54 9.55
CA ARG A 412 9.68 18.92 9.13
C ARG A 412 9.35 17.77 10.07
N ILE A 413 8.12 17.76 10.58
CA ILE A 413 7.55 16.62 11.29
C ILE A 413 6.84 15.79 10.23
N MET A 414 7.53 14.77 9.73
CA MET A 414 7.07 13.87 8.65
C MET A 414 6.43 12.65 9.29
N LEU A 415 5.22 12.31 8.84
CA LEU A 415 4.40 11.24 9.40
C LEU A 415 3.64 10.54 8.27
N GLU A 416 3.57 9.23 8.37
CA GLU A 416 2.79 8.42 7.45
C GLU A 416 2.32 7.16 8.14
N GLU A 417 1.02 6.91 8.06
CA GLU A 417 0.37 5.77 8.70
C GLU A 417 -0.70 5.19 7.80
N ALA A 418 -0.86 3.86 7.83
CA ALA A 418 -1.91 3.21 7.09
C ALA A 418 -3.29 3.57 7.67
N GLY A 419 -4.13 4.22 6.86
CA GLY A 419 -5.50 4.60 7.17
C GLY A 419 -6.50 3.84 6.31
N PHE A 420 -7.67 3.50 6.85
CA PHE A 420 -8.75 2.84 6.14
C PHE A 420 -9.98 3.72 6.10
N TYR A 421 -10.46 4.02 4.90
CA TYR A 421 -11.75 4.65 4.69
C TYR A 421 -12.79 3.58 4.39
N GLY A 422 -13.58 3.19 5.39
CA GLY A 422 -14.63 2.18 5.28
C GLY A 422 -16.02 2.78 5.13
N GLU A 423 -17.06 1.93 5.15
CA GLU A 423 -18.46 2.37 5.10
C GLU A 423 -18.83 3.34 6.25
N GLU A 424 -18.24 3.14 7.43
CA GLU A 424 -18.47 3.97 8.63
C GLU A 424 -17.56 5.21 8.71
N GLY A 425 -16.71 5.43 7.71
CA GLY A 425 -15.76 6.54 7.67
C GLY A 425 -14.31 6.10 7.89
N PHE A 426 -13.47 7.08 8.24
CA PHE A 426 -12.03 6.89 8.40
C PHE A 426 -11.65 6.27 9.76
N ARG A 427 -10.67 5.37 9.76
CA ARG A 427 -9.92 4.95 10.95
C ARG A 427 -8.48 4.61 10.57
N TYR A 428 -7.55 4.71 11.51
CA TYR A 428 -6.23 4.12 11.33
C TYR A 428 -6.31 2.59 11.35
N VAL A 429 -5.47 1.92 10.55
CA VAL A 429 -5.48 0.46 10.44
C VAL A 429 -4.95 -0.18 11.73
N ASN A 430 -3.80 0.28 12.22
CA ASN A 430 -3.17 -0.19 13.48
C ASN A 430 -2.73 0.98 14.37
N GLY A 431 -3.54 2.04 14.46
CA GLY A 431 -3.16 3.25 15.19
C GLY A 431 -2.20 4.14 14.40
N ARG A 432 -1.63 5.13 15.09
CA ARG A 432 -0.65 6.08 14.56
C ARG A 432 0.39 6.42 15.61
N GLN A 433 1.56 6.90 15.19
CA GLN A 433 2.55 7.44 16.10
C GLN A 433 2.03 8.70 16.82
N THR A 434 1.99 8.65 18.15
CA THR A 434 1.66 9.79 19.03
C THR A 434 2.78 10.13 20.02
N GLU A 435 3.83 9.32 20.07
CA GLU A 435 5.02 9.52 20.89
C GLU A 435 6.26 9.21 20.06
N LEU A 436 7.34 9.96 20.29
CA LEU A 436 8.62 9.72 19.63
C LEU A 436 9.25 8.43 20.16
N LEU A 437 9.77 7.62 19.26
CA LEU A 437 10.61 6.48 19.65
C LEU A 437 11.91 7.01 20.27
N LEU A 438 12.22 6.62 21.51
CA LEU A 438 13.49 7.00 22.16
C LEU A 438 14.61 5.99 21.89
N ILE A 439 15.83 6.50 21.67
CA ILE A 439 17.07 5.72 21.53
C ILE A 439 18.09 6.21 22.56
N PRO A 440 18.55 5.38 23.52
CA PRO A 440 18.07 4.02 23.81
C PRO A 440 16.65 4.01 24.39
N ARG A 441 16.00 2.84 24.39
CA ARG A 441 14.77 2.63 25.17
C ARG A 441 15.08 2.76 26.66
N LEU A 442 14.26 3.52 27.39
CA LEU A 442 14.39 3.61 28.83
C LEU A 442 13.81 2.36 29.48
N THR A 443 14.59 1.70 30.33
CA THR A 443 14.12 0.57 31.12
C THR A 443 13.94 1.03 32.57
N GLU A 444 12.82 0.68 33.20
CA GLU A 444 12.50 1.09 34.58
C GLU A 444 13.57 0.63 35.60
N ASN A 445 14.34 -0.40 35.25
CA ASN A 445 15.29 -1.05 36.15
C ASN A 445 16.73 -0.47 36.10
N LEU A 446 17.03 0.40 35.13
CA LEU A 446 18.36 1.01 34.98
C LEU A 446 18.18 2.52 34.82
N GLY A 447 18.47 3.26 35.89
CA GLY A 447 18.53 4.71 35.83
C GLY A 447 19.73 5.15 34.99
N ASN A 448 19.47 5.90 33.93
CA ASN A 448 20.46 6.82 33.36
C ASN A 448 20.68 8.00 34.29
#